data_AF-A0A524P788-F1
#
_entry.id   AF-A0A524P788-F1
#
_cell.length_a   1.000
_cell.length_b   1.000
_cell.length_c   1.000
_cell.angle_alpha   90.00
_cell.angle_beta   90.00
_cell.angle_gamma   90.00
#
_symmetry.space_group_name_H-M   'P 1'
#
loop_
_entity.id
_entity.type
_entity.pdbx_description
1 polymer ?
#
loop_
_entity_poly.entity_id
_entity_poly.type
_entity_poly.pdbx_seq_one_letter_code
_entity_poly.pdbx_strand_id
1 'polypeptide(L)'
;IYAWVISSFWFLAIPLIVVLVHWWNATVFEVAATRTAPRVLTWVAARAEDPLKYPAALIGGTYLLVEGVAGFFMRRVSDLAPLRRFFSYLFRRGVEKSASSTPLEYGTEPVGDEFQDAFADRLPAPEELITSYMSDKVHAMRALVRSDKPSIVAVVGEQGLGKTTFLHRVTSDMEPGDVCGVQCRPGGYASLLADFARALDLPESTTEEGVIASLRQRSPKVVYVDDVQRLVRPLIGGLRDIDRLSHLSRVVGSETSWLIAIGKPAWNYLRRARGDRAAFDHVVELDPWEESPLATLIQKRTATAGAVPSFERLVVPRQLQSSPVSAEERSKRDFYRILWDYADGNPRVALHFWSQSLYRHPPDETVHVRLFGGPSASELEDLPITFYFVLRTVVQLQLAVESDVVACSDLSSADVADALRAARVRGYLSVHDDLFEIDVHWYRAITSILRRKHLLLI
;
A
#
# COMPACT_ATOMS: atom_id res chain seq x y z
N ILE A 1 10.81 -2.05 52.26
CA ILE A 1 11.64 -3.09 51.58
C ILE A 1 12.06 -2.62 50.16
N TYR A 2 11.14 -2.18 49.29
CA TYR A 2 11.47 -1.69 47.93
C TYR A 2 12.46 -0.51 47.85
N ALA A 3 12.38 0.47 48.75
CA ALA A 3 13.28 1.65 48.71
C ALA A 3 14.76 1.31 49.00
N TRP A 4 15.01 0.35 49.89
CA TRP A 4 16.37 -0.10 50.21
C TRP A 4 16.98 -0.93 49.08
N VAL A 5 16.18 -1.74 48.40
CA VAL A 5 16.64 -2.50 47.21
C VAL A 5 17.05 -1.53 46.10
N ILE A 6 16.23 -0.51 45.81
CA ILE A 6 16.56 0.51 44.79
C ILE A 6 17.81 1.31 45.19
N SER A 7 17.95 1.70 46.46
CA SER A 7 19.14 2.41 46.94
C SER A 7 20.42 1.57 46.85
N SER A 8 20.36 0.28 47.18
CA SER A 8 21.51 -0.64 47.09
C SER A 8 21.95 -0.89 45.64
N PHE A 9 21.01 -0.86 44.68
CA PHE A 9 21.35 -0.94 43.26
C PHE A 9 22.19 0.25 42.77
N TRP A 10 21.91 1.47 43.26
CA TRP A 10 22.72 2.66 42.92
C TRP A 10 24.15 2.56 43.48
N PHE A 11 24.32 1.99 44.67
CA PHE A 11 25.65 1.74 45.24
C PHE A 11 26.46 0.70 44.45
N LEU A 12 25.80 -0.28 43.81
CA LEU A 12 26.46 -1.26 42.95
C LEU A 12 26.73 -0.73 41.53
N ALA A 13 25.93 0.24 41.06
CA ALA A 13 26.05 0.81 39.73
C ALA A 13 27.35 1.62 39.55
N ILE A 14 27.77 2.36 40.58
CA ILE A 14 29.00 3.19 40.54
C ILE A 14 30.26 2.34 40.29
N PRO A 15 30.56 1.28 41.08
CA PRO A 15 31.73 0.44 40.82
C PRO A 15 31.61 -0.32 39.49
N LEU A 16 30.40 -0.72 39.08
CA LEU A 16 30.18 -1.36 37.78
C LEU A 16 30.50 -0.42 36.61
N ILE A 17 30.08 0.85 36.68
CA ILE A 17 30.39 1.87 35.67
C ILE A 17 31.90 2.12 35.61
N VAL A 18 32.58 2.19 36.77
CA VAL A 18 34.03 2.37 36.82
C VAL A 18 34.77 1.20 36.17
N VAL A 19 34.35 -0.04 36.45
CA VAL A 19 34.93 -1.25 35.81
C VAL A 19 34.67 -1.25 34.30
N LEU A 20 33.45 -0.94 33.87
CA LEU A 20 33.09 -0.87 32.45
C LEU A 20 33.92 0.18 31.70
N VAL A 21 34.07 1.39 32.26
CA VAL A 21 34.91 2.44 31.67
C VAL A 21 36.38 2.02 31.64
N HIS A 22 36.85 1.31 32.66
CA HIS A 22 38.22 0.81 32.67
C HIS A 22 38.47 -0.26 31.59
N TRP A 23 37.52 -1.17 31.38
CA TRP A 23 37.63 -2.21 30.35
C TRP A 23 37.43 -1.67 28.93
N TRP A 24 36.52 -0.72 28.73
CA TRP A 24 36.11 -0.28 27.40
C TRP A 24 36.79 1.00 26.94
N ASN A 25 37.64 1.65 27.76
CA ASN A 25 38.28 2.90 27.33
C ASN A 25 39.08 2.74 26.03
N ALA A 26 39.84 1.66 25.86
CA ALA A 26 40.67 1.45 24.67
C ALA A 26 39.80 1.38 23.41
N THR A 27 38.71 0.62 23.47
CA THR A 27 37.74 0.48 22.37
C THR A 27 37.03 1.80 22.06
N VAL A 28 36.66 2.58 23.08
CA VAL A 28 36.01 3.89 22.90
C VAL A 28 36.94 4.86 22.16
N PHE A 29 38.23 4.91 22.52
CA PHE A 29 39.19 5.79 21.83
C PHE A 29 39.52 5.31 20.41
N GLU A 30 39.63 3.99 20.19
CA GLU A 30 39.85 3.42 18.86
C GLU A 30 38.68 3.72 17.90
N VAL A 31 37.44 3.58 18.38
CA VAL A 31 36.23 3.91 17.60
C VAL A 31 36.09 5.43 17.40
N ALA A 32 36.49 6.24 18.38
CA ALA A 32 36.47 7.70 18.25
C ALA A 32 37.52 8.23 17.25
N ALA A 33 38.67 7.56 17.12
CA ALA A 33 39.76 7.96 16.22
C ALA A 33 39.53 7.55 14.74
N THR A 34 38.76 6.49 14.50
CA THR A 34 38.54 5.93 13.15
C THR A 34 37.34 6.54 12.41
N ARG A 35 36.43 7.22 13.11
CA ARG A 35 35.23 7.82 12.50
C ARG A 35 35.42 9.31 12.21
N THR A 36 34.95 9.77 11.04
CA THR A 36 34.70 11.19 10.75
C THR A 36 33.50 11.67 11.56
N ALA A 37 33.74 11.92 12.84
CA ALA A 37 32.72 12.01 13.86
C ALA A 37 32.41 13.45 14.30
N PRO A 38 31.25 13.69 14.94
CA PRO A 38 30.89 15.00 15.51
C PRO A 38 31.91 15.52 16.53
N ARG A 39 31.87 16.83 16.82
CA ARG A 39 32.78 17.58 17.72
C ARG A 39 33.06 16.89 19.07
N VAL A 40 32.12 16.09 19.57
CA VAL A 40 32.23 15.37 20.83
C VAL A 40 33.25 14.21 20.74
N LEU A 41 33.19 13.38 19.69
CA LEU A 41 34.08 12.24 19.54
C LEU A 41 35.49 12.66 19.13
N THR A 42 35.64 13.76 18.39
CA THR A 42 36.94 14.39 18.11
C THR A 42 37.59 14.97 19.37
N TRP A 43 36.80 15.58 20.25
CA TRP A 43 37.27 16.01 21.57
C TRP A 43 37.67 14.84 22.48
N VAL A 44 36.93 13.72 22.43
CA VAL A 44 37.28 12.49 23.16
C VAL A 44 38.58 11.90 22.61
N ALA A 45 38.72 11.75 21.29
CA ALA A 45 39.92 11.19 20.67
C ALA A 45 41.20 12.00 21.00
N ALA A 46 41.09 13.33 21.10
CA ALA A 46 42.19 14.21 21.45
C ALA A 46 42.68 14.08 22.92
N ARG A 47 41.96 13.35 23.78
CA ARG A 47 42.26 13.21 25.22
C ARG A 47 42.67 11.80 25.64
N ALA A 48 43.08 10.96 24.68
CA ALA A 48 43.47 9.58 24.93
C ALA A 48 44.70 9.45 25.87
N GLU A 49 45.58 10.46 25.88
CA GLU A 49 46.83 10.49 26.66
C GLU A 49 46.81 11.46 27.87
N ASP A 50 45.68 12.14 28.10
CA ASP A 50 45.49 13.15 29.15
C ASP A 50 45.03 12.49 30.48
N PRO A 51 45.38 13.01 31.69
CA PRO A 51 44.75 12.58 32.95
C PRO A 51 43.20 12.59 32.94
N LEU A 52 42.58 13.30 32.00
CA LEU A 52 41.13 13.27 31.75
C LEU A 52 40.65 12.07 30.89
N LYS A 53 41.48 11.04 30.69
CA LYS A 53 41.16 9.82 29.93
C LYS A 53 39.87 9.13 30.37
N TYR A 54 39.69 8.92 31.67
CA TYR A 54 38.51 8.21 32.20
C TYR A 54 37.19 8.98 32.05
N PRO A 55 37.11 10.28 32.37
CA PRO A 55 35.90 11.05 32.09
C PRO A 55 35.64 11.20 30.59
N ALA A 56 36.68 11.33 29.75
CA ALA A 56 36.51 11.34 28.29
C ALA A 56 35.98 10.00 27.75
N ALA A 57 36.47 8.87 28.26
CA ALA A 57 35.99 7.54 27.91
C ALA A 57 34.54 7.30 28.36
N LEU A 58 34.14 7.81 29.53
CA LEU A 58 32.76 7.75 30.01
C LEU A 58 31.80 8.54 29.09
N ILE A 59 32.19 9.77 28.70
CA ILE A 59 31.40 10.61 27.78
C ILE A 59 31.33 9.96 26.40
N GLY A 60 32.45 9.50 25.85
CA GLY A 60 32.51 8.83 24.55
C GLY A 60 31.73 7.51 24.53
N GLY A 61 31.86 6.70 25.57
CA GLY A 61 31.14 5.45 25.74
C GLY A 61 29.64 5.66 25.87
N THR A 62 29.21 6.67 26.63
CA THR A 62 27.79 7.03 26.76
C THR A 62 27.23 7.50 25.43
N TYR A 63 27.98 8.32 24.69
CA TYR A 63 27.59 8.79 23.37
C TYR A 63 27.44 7.62 22.37
N LEU A 64 28.43 6.72 22.29
CA LEU A 64 28.39 5.54 21.43
C LEU A 64 27.28 4.56 21.82
N LEU A 65 26.99 4.42 23.11
CA LEU A 65 25.90 3.58 23.60
C LEU A 65 24.54 4.19 23.22
N VAL A 66 24.35 5.49 23.37
CA VAL A 66 23.12 6.17 22.91
C VAL A 66 22.96 6.05 21.39
N GLU A 67 24.02 6.24 20.62
CA GLU A 67 23.99 6.08 19.16
C GLU A 67 23.69 4.63 18.75
N GLY A 68 24.32 3.65 19.42
CA GLY A 68 24.12 2.23 19.19
C GLY A 68 22.73 1.75 19.60
N VAL A 69 22.21 2.22 20.74
CA VAL A 69 20.85 1.93 21.21
C VAL A 69 19.83 2.61 20.31
N ALA A 70 20.05 3.87 19.90
CA ALA A 70 19.19 4.54 18.93
C ALA A 70 19.16 3.77 17.60
N GLY A 71 20.31 3.34 17.09
CA GLY A 71 20.40 2.51 15.87
C GLY A 71 19.79 1.13 16.03
N PHE A 72 19.94 0.49 17.19
CA PHE A 72 19.33 -0.80 17.51
C PHE A 72 17.81 -0.70 17.63
N PHE A 73 17.30 0.32 18.32
CA PHE A 73 15.87 0.63 18.35
C PHE A 73 15.37 0.95 16.94
N MET A 74 16.08 1.74 16.13
CA MET A 74 15.68 2.01 14.74
C MET A 74 15.57 0.72 13.92
N ARG A 75 16.46 -0.26 14.15
CA ARG A 75 16.45 -1.58 13.48
C ARG A 75 15.41 -2.56 14.03
N ARG A 76 14.94 -2.39 15.27
CA ARG A 76 13.91 -3.25 15.91
C ARG A 76 12.51 -2.64 15.88
N VAL A 77 12.40 -1.33 15.65
CA VAL A 77 11.13 -0.59 15.52
C VAL A 77 10.60 -0.63 14.08
N SER A 78 11.31 -1.29 13.16
CA SER A 78 10.79 -1.66 11.82
C SER A 78 9.49 -2.48 11.88
N ASP A 79 9.15 -3.04 13.04
CA ASP A 79 8.01 -3.96 13.18
C ASP A 79 6.86 -3.40 14.05
N LEU A 80 6.91 -2.13 14.47
CA LEU A 80 5.83 -1.55 15.27
C LEU A 80 5.24 -0.29 14.65
N ALA A 81 3.92 -0.23 14.72
CA ALA A 81 3.02 0.75 14.12
C ALA A 81 3.14 2.25 14.52
N PRO A 82 4.00 2.77 15.44
CA PRO A 82 4.02 4.21 15.70
C PRO A 82 4.70 5.07 14.62
N LEU A 83 5.26 4.47 13.55
CA LEU A 83 5.95 5.20 12.47
C LEU A 83 5.04 6.23 11.75
N ARG A 84 3.71 6.01 11.75
CA ARG A 84 2.72 6.91 11.09
C ARG A 84 2.63 8.32 11.69
N ARG A 85 2.89 8.49 13.00
CA ARG A 85 2.94 9.83 13.64
C ARG A 85 4.26 10.55 13.41
N PHE A 86 5.33 9.81 13.10
CA PHE A 86 6.66 10.36 12.85
C PHE A 86 6.74 10.98 11.45
N PHE A 87 6.06 10.39 10.46
CA PHE A 87 6.06 10.90 9.09
C PHE A 87 5.28 12.21 8.92
N SER A 88 4.11 12.43 9.53
CA SER A 88 3.44 13.74 9.40
C SER A 88 4.27 14.88 9.98
N TYR A 89 5.04 14.60 11.04
CA TYR A 89 5.98 15.55 11.65
C TYR A 89 7.24 15.76 10.80
N LEU A 90 7.77 14.69 10.17
CA LEU A 90 8.92 14.77 9.27
C LEU A 90 8.59 15.31 7.88
N PHE A 91 7.41 15.05 7.33
CA PHE A 91 6.92 15.63 6.08
C PHE A 91 6.66 17.11 6.28
N ARG A 92 6.02 17.54 7.38
CA ARG A 92 5.86 18.99 7.63
C ARG A 92 7.21 19.71 7.74
N ARG A 93 8.16 19.17 8.50
CA ARG A 93 9.46 19.83 8.74
C ARG A 93 10.48 19.62 7.61
N GLY A 94 10.35 18.54 6.84
CA GLY A 94 11.19 18.16 5.71
C GLY A 94 10.70 18.76 4.39
N VAL A 95 9.39 18.79 4.13
CA VAL A 95 8.80 19.46 2.97
C VAL A 95 8.83 20.98 3.13
N GLU A 96 8.62 21.55 4.33
CA GLU A 96 8.81 23.00 4.53
C GLU A 96 10.28 23.39 4.31
N LYS A 97 11.24 22.59 4.78
CA LYS A 97 12.66 22.85 4.52
C LYS A 97 13.04 22.60 3.06
N SER A 98 12.62 21.51 2.44
CA SER A 98 12.93 21.22 1.03
C SER A 98 12.21 22.20 0.10
N ALA A 99 10.95 22.57 0.33
CA ALA A 99 10.27 23.61 -0.45
C ALA A 99 10.91 25.00 -0.26
N SER A 100 11.48 25.30 0.92
CA SER A 100 12.16 26.58 1.17
C SER A 100 13.67 26.59 0.84
N SER A 101 14.29 25.43 0.61
CA SER A 101 15.74 25.28 0.36
C SER A 101 16.07 24.57 -0.96
N THR A 102 15.09 24.39 -1.84
CA THR A 102 15.32 23.97 -3.23
C THR A 102 15.36 25.21 -4.12
N PRO A 103 16.55 25.77 -4.44
CA PRO A 103 16.70 26.83 -5.42
C PRO A 103 15.91 26.61 -6.72
N LEU A 104 15.59 27.71 -7.41
CA LEU A 104 15.03 27.76 -8.77
C LEU A 104 15.88 27.02 -9.85
N GLU A 105 17.02 26.45 -9.47
CA GLU A 105 17.99 25.67 -10.26
C GLU A 105 17.69 24.17 -10.36
N TYR A 106 16.54 23.71 -9.87
CA TYR A 106 16.18 22.29 -9.88
C TYR A 106 14.80 22.17 -10.50
N GLY A 107 14.63 21.24 -11.44
CA GLY A 107 13.47 21.11 -12.32
C GLY A 107 12.20 21.84 -11.91
N THR A 108 11.84 22.85 -12.68
CA THR A 108 10.70 23.73 -12.41
C THR A 108 9.38 23.05 -12.75
N GLU A 109 9.42 22.04 -13.61
CA GLU A 109 8.23 21.47 -14.21
C GLU A 109 8.08 19.98 -13.85
N PRO A 110 6.88 19.57 -13.41
CA PRO A 110 6.57 18.15 -13.30
C PRO A 110 6.71 17.50 -14.68
N VAL A 111 7.03 16.20 -14.72
CA VAL A 111 7.11 15.51 -16.00
C VAL A 111 5.76 15.56 -16.71
N GLY A 112 5.76 15.85 -18.01
CA GLY A 112 4.56 16.03 -18.82
C GLY A 112 3.65 14.80 -18.89
N ASP A 113 2.44 15.00 -19.41
CA ASP A 113 1.33 14.04 -19.36
C ASP A 113 1.67 12.68 -20.00
N GLU A 114 2.45 12.65 -21.09
CA GLU A 114 2.93 11.41 -21.73
C GLU A 114 3.66 10.47 -20.76
N PHE A 115 4.37 11.05 -19.78
CA PHE A 115 5.09 10.31 -18.76
C PHE A 115 4.17 9.85 -17.64
N GLN A 116 3.16 10.65 -17.29
CA GLN A 116 2.16 10.28 -16.30
C GLN A 116 1.28 9.13 -16.80
N ASP A 117 0.99 9.10 -18.10
CA ASP A 117 0.25 8.03 -18.76
C ASP A 117 0.94 6.68 -18.60
N ALA A 118 2.28 6.61 -18.63
CA ALA A 118 3.03 5.37 -18.40
C ALA A 118 2.86 4.78 -16.98
N PHE A 119 2.41 5.62 -16.03
CA PHE A 119 2.10 5.26 -14.65
C PHE A 119 0.59 5.28 -14.37
N ALA A 120 -0.26 5.39 -15.40
CA ALA A 120 -1.71 5.46 -15.24
C ALA A 120 -2.26 4.25 -14.47
N ASP A 121 -3.24 4.54 -13.61
CA ASP A 121 -3.83 3.65 -12.60
C ASP A 121 -4.35 2.29 -13.10
N ARG A 122 -4.62 2.17 -14.41
CA ARG A 122 -5.29 1.03 -15.02
C ARG A 122 -4.48 0.32 -16.11
N LEU A 123 -3.19 0.63 -16.24
CA LEU A 123 -2.34 -0.10 -17.18
C LEU A 123 -2.13 -1.54 -16.70
N PRO A 124 -2.27 -2.56 -17.58
CA PRO A 124 -1.83 -3.92 -17.29
C PRO A 124 -0.39 -3.88 -16.78
N ALA A 125 -0.08 -4.68 -15.78
CA ALA A 125 1.31 -4.85 -15.37
C ALA A 125 2.13 -5.36 -16.57
N PRO A 126 3.36 -4.87 -16.81
CA PRO A 126 4.18 -5.27 -17.96
C PRO A 126 4.27 -6.80 -18.07
N GLU A 127 4.24 -7.36 -19.29
CA GLU A 127 4.28 -8.81 -19.55
C GLU A 127 5.48 -9.52 -18.92
N GLU A 128 6.64 -8.86 -18.81
CA GLU A 128 7.74 -9.27 -17.93
C GLU A 128 7.42 -8.96 -16.46
N LEU A 129 6.32 -9.57 -16.03
CA LEU A 129 5.76 -9.53 -14.71
C LEU A 129 6.84 -9.87 -13.69
N ILE A 130 6.88 -9.11 -12.59
CA ILE A 130 7.72 -9.45 -11.43
C ILE A 130 7.24 -10.80 -10.94
N THR A 131 7.97 -11.84 -11.31
CA THR A 131 7.64 -13.25 -11.06
C THR A 131 7.74 -13.59 -9.58
N SER A 132 8.49 -12.79 -8.80
CA SER A 132 8.67 -13.00 -7.37
C SER A 132 7.43 -12.65 -6.54
N TYR A 133 6.73 -11.55 -6.85
CA TYR A 133 5.56 -11.18 -6.06
C TYR A 133 4.38 -12.10 -6.38
N MET A 134 3.80 -12.69 -5.33
CA MET A 134 2.75 -13.73 -5.36
C MET A 134 3.16 -15.07 -5.97
N SER A 135 4.45 -15.36 -6.21
CA SER A 135 4.89 -16.63 -6.82
C SER A 135 4.20 -17.83 -6.19
N ASP A 136 4.24 -17.91 -4.86
CA ASP A 136 3.78 -19.06 -4.11
C ASP A 136 2.26 -19.19 -4.17
N LYS A 137 1.54 -18.06 -4.03
CA LYS A 137 0.07 -18.03 -4.15
C LYS A 137 -0.39 -18.35 -5.58
N VAL A 138 0.33 -17.87 -6.60
CA VAL A 138 0.04 -18.16 -8.01
C VAL A 138 0.30 -19.63 -8.31
N HIS A 139 1.43 -20.19 -7.87
CA HIS A 139 1.75 -21.60 -8.03
C HIS A 139 0.72 -22.50 -7.34
N ALA A 140 0.36 -22.19 -6.08
CA ALA A 140 -0.67 -22.91 -5.35
C ALA A 140 -2.03 -22.84 -6.06
N MET A 141 -2.40 -21.67 -6.57
CA MET A 141 -3.67 -21.50 -7.29
C MET A 141 -3.68 -22.24 -8.63
N ARG A 142 -2.59 -22.17 -9.41
CA ARG A 142 -2.46 -22.94 -10.65
C ARG A 142 -2.57 -24.44 -10.39
N ALA A 143 -2.00 -24.94 -9.29
CA ALA A 143 -2.14 -26.34 -8.91
C ALA A 143 -3.59 -26.69 -8.52
N LEU A 144 -4.27 -25.83 -7.76
CA LEU A 144 -5.66 -26.03 -7.36
C LEU A 144 -6.62 -26.06 -8.56
N VAL A 145 -6.50 -25.06 -9.43
CA VAL A 145 -7.39 -24.88 -10.59
C VAL A 145 -7.21 -25.97 -11.65
N ARG A 146 -6.03 -26.61 -11.69
CA ARG A 146 -5.74 -27.77 -12.56
C ARG A 146 -6.07 -29.12 -11.92
N SER A 147 -6.43 -29.14 -10.64
CA SER A 147 -6.80 -30.38 -9.98
C SER A 147 -8.17 -30.85 -10.46
N ASP A 148 -8.44 -32.15 -10.38
CA ASP A 148 -9.75 -32.74 -10.69
C ASP A 148 -10.84 -32.37 -9.67
N LYS A 149 -10.57 -31.42 -8.77
CA LYS A 149 -11.49 -30.95 -7.72
C LYS A 149 -11.83 -29.48 -7.94
N PRO A 150 -12.90 -29.18 -8.69
CA PRO A 150 -13.33 -27.82 -8.87
C PRO A 150 -13.74 -27.17 -7.57
N SER A 151 -13.34 -25.92 -7.43
CA SER A 151 -13.51 -25.16 -6.20
C SER A 151 -13.90 -23.72 -6.51
N ILE A 152 -14.67 -23.13 -5.61
CA ILE A 152 -15.05 -21.73 -5.62
C ILE A 152 -14.09 -20.99 -4.68
N VAL A 153 -13.25 -20.14 -5.24
CA VAL A 153 -12.17 -19.48 -4.51
C VAL A 153 -12.39 -17.97 -4.48
N ALA A 154 -12.39 -17.37 -3.29
CA ALA A 154 -12.35 -15.93 -3.14
C ALA A 154 -10.91 -15.42 -3.17
N VAL A 155 -10.59 -14.47 -4.05
CA VAL A 155 -9.34 -13.72 -4.10
C VAL A 155 -9.57 -12.34 -3.48
N VAL A 156 -9.03 -12.12 -2.29
CA VAL A 156 -9.31 -10.92 -1.49
C VAL A 156 -8.11 -10.00 -1.49
N GLY A 157 -8.34 -8.70 -1.71
CA GLY A 157 -7.28 -7.71 -1.65
C GLY A 157 -7.79 -6.28 -1.72
N GLU A 158 -7.00 -5.35 -1.22
CA GLU A 158 -7.30 -3.93 -1.34
C GLU A 158 -7.33 -3.46 -2.80
N GLN A 159 -7.91 -2.29 -3.03
CA GLN A 159 -7.89 -1.67 -4.35
C GLN A 159 -6.45 -1.34 -4.76
N GLY A 160 -6.04 -1.68 -5.98
CA GLY A 160 -4.67 -1.43 -6.45
C GLY A 160 -3.60 -2.44 -6.01
N LEU A 161 -3.97 -3.49 -5.25
CA LEU A 161 -3.01 -4.51 -4.77
C LEU A 161 -2.58 -5.54 -5.84
N GLY A 162 -3.29 -5.59 -6.98
CA GLY A 162 -2.97 -6.50 -8.09
C GLY A 162 -3.86 -7.75 -8.20
N LYS A 163 -5.12 -7.71 -7.73
CA LYS A 163 -6.09 -8.82 -7.87
C LYS A 163 -6.29 -9.25 -9.33
N THR A 164 -6.54 -8.30 -10.22
CA THR A 164 -6.69 -8.53 -11.66
C THR A 164 -5.43 -9.17 -12.24
N THR A 165 -4.25 -8.65 -11.90
CA THR A 165 -2.97 -9.23 -12.31
C THR A 165 -2.79 -10.65 -11.77
N PHE A 166 -3.21 -10.93 -10.54
CA PHE A 166 -3.20 -12.27 -9.97
C PHE A 166 -4.08 -13.24 -10.77
N LEU A 167 -5.33 -12.86 -11.08
CA LEU A 167 -6.24 -13.67 -11.90
C LEU A 167 -5.63 -13.98 -13.27
N HIS A 168 -5.15 -12.95 -13.99
CA HIS A 168 -4.50 -13.15 -15.28
C HIS A 168 -3.27 -14.05 -15.20
N ARG A 169 -2.43 -13.91 -14.16
CA ARG A 169 -1.26 -14.78 -13.95
C ARG A 169 -1.65 -16.23 -13.70
N VAL A 170 -2.75 -16.48 -12.98
CA VAL A 170 -3.21 -17.84 -12.73
C VAL A 170 -3.68 -18.51 -14.03
N THR A 171 -4.26 -17.74 -14.95
CA THR A 171 -4.86 -18.26 -16.19
C THR A 171 -4.01 -18.06 -17.45
N SER A 172 -2.86 -17.38 -17.37
CA SER A 172 -2.08 -16.94 -18.55
C SER A 172 -1.52 -18.08 -19.39
N ASP A 173 -1.28 -19.25 -18.78
CA ASP A 173 -0.72 -20.44 -19.40
C ASP A 173 -1.80 -21.50 -19.72
N MET A 174 -3.07 -21.09 -19.75
CA MET A 174 -4.20 -21.94 -20.11
C MET A 174 -4.70 -21.59 -21.52
N GLU A 175 -5.28 -22.59 -22.20
CA GLU A 175 -5.88 -22.37 -23.52
C GLU A 175 -7.05 -21.37 -23.43
N PRO A 176 -7.23 -20.46 -24.42
CA PRO A 176 -8.32 -19.49 -24.40
C PRO A 176 -9.73 -20.10 -24.30
N GLY A 177 -9.90 -21.35 -24.71
CA GLY A 177 -11.15 -22.10 -24.55
C GLY A 177 -11.43 -22.56 -23.11
N ASP A 178 -10.38 -22.79 -22.32
CA ASP A 178 -10.46 -23.30 -20.95
C ASP A 178 -10.77 -22.20 -19.92
N VAL A 179 -10.78 -20.93 -20.33
CA VAL A 179 -10.92 -19.77 -19.44
C VAL A 179 -12.07 -18.88 -19.91
N CYS A 180 -12.98 -18.56 -19.00
CA CYS A 180 -14.00 -17.52 -19.19
C CYS A 180 -13.80 -16.42 -18.13
N GLY A 181 -13.46 -15.23 -18.59
CA GLY A 181 -13.14 -14.10 -17.72
C GLY A 181 -14.18 -12.98 -17.82
N VAL A 182 -14.65 -12.49 -16.69
CA VAL A 182 -15.59 -11.37 -16.62
C VAL A 182 -15.15 -10.37 -15.55
N GLN A 183 -15.29 -9.07 -15.84
CA GLN A 183 -15.18 -8.01 -14.84
C GLN A 183 -16.58 -7.44 -14.58
N CYS A 184 -17.08 -7.55 -13.34
CA CYS A 184 -18.40 -7.07 -12.96
C CYS A 184 -18.52 -5.58 -13.24
N ARG A 185 -19.40 -5.09 -14.13
CA ARG A 185 -19.69 -3.64 -14.23
C ARG A 185 -20.68 -3.16 -13.15
N PRO A 186 -20.79 -1.85 -12.88
CA PRO A 186 -21.88 -1.30 -12.08
C PRO A 186 -23.26 -1.73 -12.63
N GLY A 187 -24.25 -1.86 -11.75
CA GLY A 187 -25.62 -2.29 -12.09
C GLY A 187 -26.03 -3.67 -11.58
N GLY A 188 -25.20 -4.31 -10.74
CA GLY A 188 -25.57 -5.51 -10.01
C GLY A 188 -25.57 -6.78 -10.86
N TYR A 189 -26.37 -7.78 -10.45
CA TYR A 189 -26.34 -9.11 -11.08
C TYR A 189 -26.79 -9.10 -12.55
N ALA A 190 -27.69 -8.19 -12.94
CA ALA A 190 -28.12 -8.08 -14.33
C ALA A 190 -26.98 -7.64 -15.27
N SER A 191 -26.18 -6.66 -14.85
CA SER A 191 -24.98 -6.23 -15.59
C SER A 191 -23.96 -7.37 -15.70
N LEU A 192 -23.79 -8.15 -14.63
CA LEU A 192 -22.91 -9.33 -14.64
C LEU A 192 -23.38 -10.39 -15.65
N LEU A 193 -24.67 -10.67 -15.75
CA LEU A 193 -25.19 -11.60 -16.77
C LEU A 193 -24.93 -11.10 -18.19
N ALA A 194 -25.09 -9.79 -18.44
CA ALA A 194 -24.73 -9.19 -19.72
C ALA A 194 -23.23 -9.30 -20.00
N ASP A 195 -22.38 -9.21 -18.97
CA ASP A 195 -20.93 -9.38 -19.10
C ASP A 195 -20.54 -10.83 -19.42
N PHE A 196 -21.20 -11.80 -18.79
CA PHE A 196 -21.06 -13.21 -19.17
C PHE A 196 -21.54 -13.47 -20.59
N ALA A 197 -22.69 -12.93 -20.98
CA ALA A 197 -23.20 -13.07 -22.34
C ALA A 197 -22.18 -12.55 -23.36
N ARG A 198 -21.60 -11.36 -23.12
CA ARG A 198 -20.54 -10.80 -23.98
C ARG A 198 -19.29 -11.68 -24.02
N ALA A 199 -18.83 -12.20 -22.87
CA ALA A 199 -17.65 -13.08 -22.80
C ALA A 199 -17.87 -14.45 -23.49
N LEU A 200 -19.13 -14.84 -23.70
CA LEU A 200 -19.53 -16.07 -24.37
C LEU A 200 -19.99 -15.85 -25.81
N ASP A 201 -19.82 -14.63 -26.35
CA ASP A 201 -20.27 -14.23 -27.69
C ASP A 201 -21.79 -14.40 -27.91
N LEU A 202 -22.57 -14.16 -26.85
CA LEU A 202 -24.04 -14.20 -26.84
C LEU A 202 -24.63 -12.78 -26.81
N PRO A 203 -25.90 -12.60 -27.25
CA PRO A 203 -26.60 -11.32 -27.10
C PRO A 203 -26.70 -10.89 -25.62
N GLU A 204 -26.52 -9.60 -25.32
CA GLU A 204 -26.56 -9.10 -23.93
C GLU A 204 -27.92 -9.33 -23.23
N SER A 205 -28.99 -9.53 -24.00
CA SER A 205 -30.32 -9.87 -23.50
C SER A 205 -30.52 -11.35 -23.15
N THR A 206 -29.45 -12.15 -23.18
CA THR A 206 -29.50 -13.58 -22.87
C THR A 206 -29.91 -13.79 -21.40
N THR A 207 -30.82 -14.74 -21.17
CA THR A 207 -31.29 -15.05 -19.81
C THR A 207 -30.22 -15.79 -19.01
N GLU A 208 -30.40 -15.84 -17.69
CA GLU A 208 -29.54 -16.59 -16.79
C GLU A 208 -29.41 -18.06 -17.21
N GLU A 209 -30.50 -18.69 -17.62
CA GLU A 209 -30.52 -20.07 -18.11
C GLU A 209 -29.69 -20.25 -19.38
N GLY A 210 -29.74 -19.27 -20.29
CA GLY A 210 -28.93 -19.27 -21.51
C GLY A 210 -27.43 -19.17 -21.23
N VAL A 211 -27.06 -18.29 -20.29
CA VAL A 211 -25.66 -18.18 -19.83
C VAL A 211 -25.19 -19.49 -19.18
N ILE A 212 -26.00 -20.09 -18.30
CA ILE A 212 -25.69 -21.37 -17.67
C ILE A 212 -25.52 -22.48 -18.71
N ALA A 213 -26.42 -22.56 -19.70
CA ALA A 213 -26.36 -23.57 -20.75
C ALA A 213 -25.09 -23.43 -21.60
N SER A 214 -24.72 -22.19 -21.96
CA SER A 214 -23.50 -21.92 -22.73
C SER A 214 -22.23 -22.23 -21.94
N LEU A 215 -22.16 -21.87 -20.66
CA LEU A 215 -21.03 -22.22 -19.79
C LEU A 215 -20.87 -23.74 -19.66
N ARG A 216 -21.97 -24.47 -19.50
CA ARG A 216 -21.96 -25.95 -19.47
C ARG A 216 -21.52 -26.56 -20.79
N GLN A 217 -21.96 -26.01 -21.91
CA GLN A 217 -21.60 -26.50 -23.23
C GLN A 217 -20.12 -26.26 -23.55
N ARG A 218 -19.60 -25.08 -23.19
CA ARG A 218 -18.19 -24.72 -23.39
C ARG A 218 -17.27 -25.43 -22.39
N SER A 219 -17.80 -25.80 -21.22
CA SER A 219 -17.09 -26.44 -20.10
C SER A 219 -15.70 -25.84 -19.84
N PRO A 220 -15.60 -24.52 -19.57
CA PRO A 220 -14.32 -23.93 -19.23
C PRO A 220 -13.81 -24.55 -17.92
N LYS A 221 -12.51 -24.83 -17.86
CA LYS A 221 -11.86 -25.28 -16.61
C LYS A 221 -11.90 -24.19 -15.55
N VAL A 222 -11.88 -22.92 -15.96
CA VAL A 222 -11.84 -21.77 -15.07
C VAL A 222 -12.82 -20.70 -15.51
N VAL A 223 -13.64 -20.25 -14.56
CA VAL A 223 -14.35 -18.98 -14.67
C VAL A 223 -13.77 -18.03 -13.64
N TYR A 224 -13.33 -16.84 -14.06
CA TYR A 224 -12.98 -15.79 -13.11
C TYR A 224 -13.92 -14.59 -13.23
N VAL A 225 -14.25 -14.03 -12.07
CA VAL A 225 -15.08 -12.83 -11.96
C VAL A 225 -14.34 -11.80 -11.12
N ASP A 226 -13.95 -10.70 -11.76
CA ASP A 226 -13.28 -9.58 -11.11
C ASP A 226 -14.27 -8.51 -10.64
N ASP A 227 -13.84 -7.71 -9.67
CA ASP A 227 -14.59 -6.60 -9.09
C ASP A 227 -15.96 -6.97 -8.46
N VAL A 228 -16.06 -8.14 -7.85
CA VAL A 228 -17.30 -8.66 -7.24
C VAL A 228 -17.82 -7.83 -6.06
N GLN A 229 -17.01 -6.91 -5.51
CA GLN A 229 -17.49 -5.91 -4.54
C GLN A 229 -18.69 -5.10 -5.06
N ARG A 230 -18.86 -4.97 -6.38
CA ARG A 230 -20.00 -4.27 -7.02
C ARG A 230 -21.34 -5.00 -6.82
N LEU A 231 -21.32 -6.26 -6.39
CA LEU A 231 -22.51 -7.05 -6.04
C LEU A 231 -22.81 -7.05 -4.53
N VAL A 232 -21.96 -6.39 -3.73
CA VAL A 232 -22.06 -6.38 -2.27
C VAL A 232 -22.47 -4.98 -1.83
N ARG A 233 -23.75 -4.84 -1.44
CA ARG A 233 -24.29 -3.57 -0.92
C ARG A 233 -24.52 -3.67 0.58
N PRO A 234 -23.94 -2.76 1.39
CA PRO A 234 -24.10 -2.79 2.84
C PRO A 234 -25.46 -2.27 3.33
N LEU A 235 -26.54 -2.92 2.88
CA LEU A 235 -27.93 -2.62 3.23
C LEU A 235 -28.75 -3.92 3.39
N ILE A 236 -29.97 -3.83 3.93
CA ILE A 236 -30.84 -5.00 4.14
C ILE A 236 -31.16 -5.66 2.79
N GLY A 237 -30.78 -6.93 2.62
CA GLY A 237 -30.95 -7.64 1.36
C GLY A 237 -29.92 -7.27 0.29
N GLY A 238 -28.92 -6.45 0.60
CA GLY A 238 -27.87 -6.01 -0.32
C GLY A 238 -26.84 -7.09 -0.70
N LEU A 239 -27.04 -8.33 -0.22
CA LEU A 239 -26.24 -9.51 -0.57
C LEU A 239 -26.93 -10.43 -1.59
N ARG A 240 -28.13 -10.07 -2.08
CA ARG A 240 -28.87 -10.91 -3.04
C ARG A 240 -28.09 -11.16 -4.32
N ASP A 241 -27.37 -10.17 -4.83
CA ASP A 241 -26.65 -10.30 -6.10
C ASP A 241 -25.44 -11.24 -5.98
N ILE A 242 -24.69 -11.17 -4.88
CA ILE A 242 -23.60 -12.13 -4.62
C ILE A 242 -24.14 -13.54 -4.33
N ASP A 243 -25.33 -13.66 -3.73
CA ASP A 243 -25.98 -14.96 -3.54
C ASP A 243 -26.35 -15.60 -4.87
N ARG A 244 -26.87 -14.80 -5.81
CA ARG A 244 -27.17 -15.27 -7.17
C ARG A 244 -25.92 -15.70 -7.91
N LEU A 245 -24.80 -14.96 -7.78
CA LEU A 245 -23.52 -15.39 -8.33
C LEU A 245 -23.04 -16.72 -7.71
N SER A 246 -23.13 -16.87 -6.39
CA SER A 246 -22.79 -18.13 -5.73
C SER A 246 -23.68 -19.28 -6.22
N HIS A 247 -24.97 -19.05 -6.38
CA HIS A 247 -25.88 -20.05 -6.96
C HIS A 247 -25.50 -20.40 -8.41
N LEU A 248 -25.26 -19.41 -9.27
CA LEU A 248 -24.81 -19.62 -10.65
C LEU A 248 -23.54 -20.48 -10.71
N SER A 249 -22.54 -20.17 -9.88
CA SER A 249 -21.29 -20.94 -9.84
C SER A 249 -21.50 -22.41 -9.47
N ARG A 250 -22.49 -22.71 -8.60
CA ARG A 250 -22.82 -24.08 -8.19
C ARG A 250 -23.65 -24.83 -9.22
N VAL A 251 -24.47 -24.11 -9.99
CA VAL A 251 -25.32 -24.72 -11.02
C VAL A 251 -24.52 -25.04 -12.28
N VAL A 252 -23.57 -24.19 -12.70
CA VAL A 252 -22.81 -24.42 -13.96
C VAL A 252 -22.16 -25.80 -13.98
N GLY A 253 -21.63 -26.31 -12.87
CA GLY A 253 -21.25 -27.72 -12.75
C GLY A 253 -19.96 -27.92 -11.97
N SER A 254 -19.69 -29.18 -11.63
CA SER A 254 -18.55 -29.60 -10.81
C SER A 254 -17.26 -29.83 -11.58
N GLU A 255 -17.16 -29.36 -12.83
CA GLU A 255 -15.95 -29.45 -13.68
C GLU A 255 -15.22 -28.10 -13.82
N THR A 256 -15.86 -27.00 -13.42
CA THR A 256 -15.36 -25.63 -13.57
C THR A 256 -14.95 -25.04 -12.22
N SER A 257 -13.70 -24.61 -12.09
CA SER A 257 -13.22 -23.85 -10.93
C SER A 257 -13.60 -22.37 -11.07
N TRP A 258 -13.99 -21.73 -9.96
CA TRP A 258 -14.40 -20.34 -9.93
C TRP A 258 -13.41 -19.48 -9.14
N LEU A 259 -12.87 -18.43 -9.75
CA LEU A 259 -11.99 -17.46 -9.10
C LEU A 259 -12.71 -16.12 -8.98
N ILE A 260 -13.09 -15.74 -7.77
CA ILE A 260 -13.90 -14.55 -7.52
C ILE A 260 -13.03 -13.50 -6.81
N ALA A 261 -12.65 -12.44 -7.51
CA ALA A 261 -11.90 -11.35 -6.91
C ALA A 261 -12.81 -10.29 -6.28
N ILE A 262 -12.53 -9.96 -5.02
CA ILE A 262 -13.34 -9.05 -4.22
C ILE A 262 -12.46 -8.09 -3.42
N GLY A 263 -12.89 -6.82 -3.37
CA GLY A 263 -12.28 -5.80 -2.53
C GLY A 263 -12.34 -6.14 -1.03
N LYS A 264 -11.22 -5.99 -0.31
CA LYS A 264 -11.13 -6.27 1.13
C LYS A 264 -12.22 -5.61 2.00
N PRO A 265 -12.61 -4.32 1.79
CA PRO A 265 -13.72 -3.71 2.54
C PRO A 265 -15.07 -4.44 2.37
N ALA A 266 -15.42 -4.81 1.13
CA ALA A 266 -16.65 -5.55 0.83
C ALA A 266 -16.59 -6.99 1.33
N TRP A 267 -15.44 -7.65 1.22
CA TRP A 267 -15.21 -8.97 1.82
C TRP A 267 -15.45 -8.98 3.33
N ASN A 268 -14.90 -7.98 4.03
CA ASN A 268 -15.07 -7.84 5.47
C ASN A 268 -16.55 -7.63 5.87
N TYR A 269 -17.33 -6.93 5.05
CA TYR A 269 -18.78 -6.83 5.23
C TYR A 269 -19.48 -8.18 5.00
N LEU A 270 -19.16 -8.86 3.90
CA LEU A 270 -19.74 -10.16 3.55
C LEU A 270 -19.50 -11.20 4.65
N ARG A 271 -18.26 -11.33 5.14
CA ARG A 271 -17.88 -12.26 6.21
C ARG A 271 -18.67 -12.01 7.50
N ARG A 272 -18.92 -10.75 7.84
CA ARG A 272 -19.73 -10.40 9.02
C ARG A 272 -21.20 -10.76 8.87
N ALA A 273 -21.76 -10.47 7.71
CA ALA A 273 -23.17 -10.73 7.44
C ALA A 273 -23.47 -12.24 7.30
N ARG A 274 -22.49 -13.04 6.88
CA ARG A 274 -22.64 -14.49 6.63
C ARG A 274 -22.06 -15.38 7.74
N GLY A 275 -21.17 -14.88 8.58
CA GLY A 275 -20.41 -15.70 9.52
C GLY A 275 -19.58 -16.76 8.80
N ASP A 276 -19.52 -17.97 9.34
CA ASP A 276 -18.78 -19.11 8.78
C ASP A 276 -19.52 -19.85 7.65
N ARG A 277 -20.64 -19.31 7.14
CA ARG A 277 -21.34 -19.90 5.99
C ARG A 277 -20.50 -19.66 4.74
N ALA A 278 -19.61 -20.61 4.47
CA ALA A 278 -18.66 -20.56 3.37
C ALA A 278 -19.38 -20.61 2.01
N ALA A 279 -19.60 -19.43 1.40
CA ALA A 279 -19.97 -19.35 0.00
C ALA A 279 -18.81 -19.80 -0.93
N PHE A 280 -17.59 -19.85 -0.38
CA PHE A 280 -16.33 -20.14 -1.06
C PHE A 280 -15.62 -21.29 -0.35
N ASP A 281 -15.09 -22.25 -1.11
CA ASP A 281 -14.35 -23.40 -0.59
C ASP A 281 -12.96 -22.99 -0.09
N HIS A 282 -12.35 -21.99 -0.75
CA HIS A 282 -11.05 -21.43 -0.37
C HIS A 282 -11.07 -19.91 -0.40
N VAL A 283 -10.21 -19.30 0.41
CA VAL A 283 -9.98 -17.85 0.44
C VAL A 283 -8.49 -17.60 0.34
N VAL A 284 -8.10 -16.84 -0.67
CA VAL A 284 -6.72 -16.37 -0.88
C VAL A 284 -6.69 -14.87 -0.68
N GLU A 285 -6.18 -14.44 0.47
CA GLU A 285 -5.92 -13.04 0.74
C GLU A 285 -4.54 -12.65 0.18
N LEU A 286 -4.50 -11.58 -0.59
CA LEU A 286 -3.28 -11.02 -1.16
C LEU A 286 -2.63 -10.10 -0.14
N ASP A 287 -1.34 -10.28 0.09
CA ASP A 287 -0.58 -9.52 1.07
C ASP A 287 -0.04 -8.22 0.45
N PRO A 288 0.15 -7.14 1.23
CA PRO A 288 0.91 -5.98 0.80
C PRO A 288 2.26 -6.36 0.19
N TRP A 289 2.70 -5.63 -0.84
CA TRP A 289 4.00 -5.87 -1.46
C TRP A 289 5.12 -5.53 -0.49
N GLU A 290 6.16 -6.34 -0.49
CA GLU A 290 7.43 -6.02 0.17
C GLU A 290 8.18 -4.90 -0.59
N GLU A 291 9.11 -4.25 0.10
CA GLU A 291 9.88 -3.11 -0.43
C GLU A 291 10.61 -3.47 -1.74
N SER A 292 11.29 -4.61 -1.79
CA SER A 292 12.14 -5.00 -2.93
C SER A 292 11.34 -5.27 -4.23
N PRO A 293 10.27 -6.10 -4.22
CA PRO A 293 9.39 -6.25 -5.39
C PRO A 293 8.73 -4.94 -5.82
N LEU A 294 8.33 -4.08 -4.87
CA LEU A 294 7.72 -2.79 -5.19
C LEU A 294 8.71 -1.83 -5.86
N ALA A 295 9.93 -1.73 -5.34
CA ALA A 295 11.00 -0.94 -5.94
C ALA A 295 11.35 -1.46 -7.35
N THR A 296 11.34 -2.78 -7.54
CA THR A 296 11.54 -3.40 -8.86
C THR A 296 10.42 -3.01 -9.83
N LEU A 297 9.16 -2.95 -9.37
CA LEU A 297 8.02 -2.53 -10.20
C LEU A 297 8.19 -1.10 -10.69
N ILE A 298 8.53 -0.21 -9.77
CA ILE A 298 8.74 1.21 -10.07
C ILE A 298 9.88 1.38 -11.07
N GLN A 299 11.01 0.70 -10.85
CA GLN A 299 12.16 0.75 -11.76
C GLN A 299 11.81 0.25 -13.17
N LYS A 300 11.12 -0.89 -13.28
CA LYS A 300 10.68 -1.42 -14.58
C LYS A 300 9.75 -0.45 -15.30
N ARG A 301 8.73 0.08 -14.62
CA ARG A 301 7.80 1.07 -15.19
C ARG A 301 8.52 2.34 -15.65
N THR A 302 9.47 2.81 -14.86
CA THR A 302 10.27 4.00 -15.19
C THR A 302 11.16 3.77 -16.41
N ALA A 303 11.77 2.58 -16.52
CA ALA A 303 12.53 2.19 -17.70
C ALA A 303 11.65 2.08 -18.95
N THR A 304 10.43 1.52 -18.84
CA THR A 304 9.45 1.49 -19.93
C THR A 304 9.03 2.90 -20.37
N ALA A 305 8.95 3.85 -19.43
CA ALA A 305 8.70 5.25 -19.74
C ALA A 305 9.93 5.98 -20.34
N GLY A 306 11.10 5.34 -20.42
CA GLY A 306 12.32 5.92 -20.97
C GLY A 306 13.02 6.92 -20.05
N ALA A 307 12.70 6.97 -18.75
CA ALA A 307 13.40 7.84 -17.80
C ALA A 307 14.55 7.14 -17.09
N VAL A 308 15.61 7.92 -16.84
CA VAL A 308 16.67 7.58 -15.89
C VAL A 308 16.65 8.61 -14.76
N PRO A 309 15.95 8.32 -13.65
CA PRO A 309 15.80 9.27 -12.55
C PRO A 309 17.10 9.40 -11.74
N SER A 310 17.56 10.63 -11.54
CA SER A 310 18.71 10.97 -10.69
C SER A 310 18.30 11.21 -9.24
N PHE A 311 19.04 10.62 -8.29
CA PHE A 311 18.84 10.76 -6.85
C PHE A 311 19.91 11.61 -6.16
N GLU A 312 20.89 12.13 -6.90
CA GLU A 312 22.09 12.82 -6.38
C GLU A 312 21.77 14.01 -5.45
N ARG A 313 20.62 14.67 -5.68
CA ARG A 313 20.22 15.91 -5.00
C ARG A 313 19.02 15.74 -4.06
N LEU A 314 18.65 14.48 -3.74
CA LEU A 314 17.58 14.19 -2.79
C LEU A 314 18.05 14.41 -1.35
N VAL A 315 17.52 15.43 -0.68
CA VAL A 315 17.79 15.68 0.74
C VAL A 315 16.88 14.81 1.61
N VAL A 316 17.35 13.62 1.97
CA VAL A 316 16.68 12.78 2.96
C VAL A 316 17.03 13.26 4.38
N PRO A 317 16.05 13.43 5.30
CA PRO A 317 16.34 13.77 6.69
C PRO A 317 17.38 12.84 7.31
N ARG A 318 18.38 13.41 8.01
CA ARG A 318 19.50 12.65 8.61
C ARG A 318 19.07 11.50 9.51
N GLN A 319 17.86 11.55 10.09
CA GLN A 319 17.32 10.49 10.94
C GLN A 319 16.97 9.18 10.20
N LEU A 320 16.91 9.20 8.86
CA LEU A 320 16.55 8.03 8.05
C LEU A 320 17.77 7.35 7.38
N GLN A 321 18.98 7.86 7.56
CA GLN A 321 20.17 7.35 6.86
C GLN A 321 20.64 6.01 7.47
N SER A 322 20.74 4.95 6.66
CA SER A 322 21.00 3.59 7.19
C SER A 322 22.22 2.82 6.66
N SER A 323 23.21 3.39 5.97
CA SER A 323 24.37 2.60 5.47
C SER A 323 25.63 3.39 5.05
N PRO A 324 26.78 2.72 4.81
CA PRO A 324 28.04 3.33 4.32
C PRO A 324 28.21 3.28 2.77
N VAL A 325 27.13 3.30 1.99
CA VAL A 325 27.16 3.23 0.50
C VAL A 325 27.45 4.62 -0.12
N SER A 326 27.60 4.77 -1.44
CA SER A 326 27.63 6.10 -2.10
C SER A 326 26.41 6.95 -1.71
N ALA A 327 26.55 8.28 -1.73
CA ALA A 327 25.49 9.19 -1.26
C ALA A 327 24.20 9.07 -2.09
N GLU A 328 24.30 8.83 -3.39
CA GLU A 328 23.16 8.68 -4.29
C GLU A 328 22.41 7.35 -4.07
N GLU A 329 23.12 6.22 -4.03
CA GLU A 329 22.51 4.90 -3.83
C GLU A 329 21.84 4.79 -2.45
N ARG A 330 22.38 5.50 -1.44
CA ARG A 330 21.70 5.69 -0.15
C ARG A 330 20.38 6.43 -0.30
N SER A 331 20.41 7.58 -0.97
CA SER A 331 19.24 8.43 -1.16
C SER A 331 18.14 7.70 -1.93
N LYS A 332 18.53 6.91 -2.93
CA LYS A 332 17.64 6.01 -3.68
C LYS A 332 16.96 4.98 -2.77
N ARG A 333 17.72 4.25 -1.96
CA ARG A 333 17.16 3.26 -1.02
C ARG A 333 16.25 3.89 0.01
N ASP A 334 16.68 5.00 0.61
CA ASP A 334 15.89 5.71 1.61
C ASP A 334 14.58 6.23 1.01
N PHE A 335 14.59 6.73 -0.22
CA PHE A 335 13.39 7.13 -0.95
C PHE A 335 12.42 5.96 -1.15
N TYR A 336 12.89 4.84 -1.68
CA TYR A 336 12.02 3.67 -1.92
C TYR A 336 11.41 3.14 -0.63
N ARG A 337 12.16 3.14 0.48
CA ARG A 337 11.62 2.77 1.79
C ARG A 337 10.53 3.73 2.25
N ILE A 338 10.74 5.04 2.15
CA ILE A 338 9.71 6.04 2.50
C ILE A 338 8.45 5.86 1.64
N LEU A 339 8.62 5.64 0.34
CA LEU A 339 7.51 5.42 -0.58
C LEU A 339 6.75 4.12 -0.26
N TRP A 340 7.47 3.02 0.01
CA TRP A 340 6.90 1.74 0.41
C TRP A 340 6.10 1.85 1.72
N ASP A 341 6.69 2.48 2.74
CA ASP A 341 6.06 2.74 4.05
C ASP A 341 4.77 3.55 3.88
N TYR A 342 4.82 4.62 3.08
CA TYR A 342 3.67 5.48 2.83
C TYR A 342 2.58 4.75 2.05
N ALA A 343 2.97 3.99 1.02
CA ALA A 343 2.05 3.20 0.21
C ALA A 343 1.48 1.99 0.95
N ASP A 344 2.04 1.61 2.12
CA ASP A 344 1.67 0.41 2.88
C ASP A 344 1.65 -0.82 1.95
N GLY A 345 2.71 -0.95 1.13
CA GLY A 345 2.88 -2.02 0.14
C GLY A 345 1.87 -2.06 -1.02
N ASN A 346 1.16 -0.97 -1.33
CA ASN A 346 0.19 -0.94 -2.45
C ASN A 346 0.81 -0.34 -3.72
N PRO A 347 0.92 -1.14 -4.81
CA PRO A 347 1.49 -0.71 -6.09
C PRO A 347 0.84 0.53 -6.69
N ARG A 348 -0.49 0.60 -6.69
CA ARG A 348 -1.22 1.73 -7.29
C ARG A 348 -0.84 3.04 -6.60
N VAL A 349 -0.86 3.03 -5.27
CA VAL A 349 -0.47 4.20 -4.47
C VAL A 349 1.01 4.53 -4.68
N ALA A 350 1.88 3.53 -4.65
CA ALA A 350 3.32 3.74 -4.82
C ALA A 350 3.66 4.33 -6.20
N LEU A 351 3.05 3.83 -7.27
CA LEU A 351 3.24 4.34 -8.63
C LEU A 351 2.70 5.77 -8.78
N HIS A 352 1.56 6.08 -8.18
CA HIS A 352 1.00 7.43 -8.15
C HIS A 352 1.95 8.44 -7.47
N PHE A 353 2.42 8.13 -6.26
CA PHE A 353 3.33 9.05 -5.55
C PHE A 353 4.74 9.07 -6.15
N TRP A 354 5.15 7.99 -6.82
CA TRP A 354 6.37 7.97 -7.64
C TRP A 354 6.27 8.94 -8.81
N SER A 355 5.18 8.90 -9.60
CA SER A 355 5.03 9.81 -10.75
C SER A 355 5.02 11.28 -10.31
N GLN A 356 4.40 11.59 -9.16
CA GLN A 356 4.43 12.92 -8.54
C GLN A 356 5.81 13.36 -8.00
N SER A 357 6.74 12.41 -7.87
CA SER A 357 8.11 12.67 -7.39
C SER A 357 9.08 13.02 -8.51
N LEU A 358 8.69 12.89 -9.78
CA LEU A 358 9.54 13.11 -10.94
C LEU A 358 9.42 14.55 -11.45
N TYR A 359 10.54 15.22 -11.65
CA TYR A 359 10.62 16.58 -12.18
C TYR A 359 11.68 16.67 -13.27
N ARG A 360 11.38 17.41 -14.35
CA ARG A 360 12.36 17.67 -15.41
C ARG A 360 13.15 18.93 -15.12
N HIS A 361 14.47 18.88 -15.27
CA HIS A 361 15.34 20.04 -15.27
C HIS A 361 15.48 20.60 -16.70
N PRO A 362 14.86 21.76 -17.03
CA PRO A 362 14.86 22.27 -18.40
C PRO A 362 16.26 22.48 -19.02
N PRO A 363 17.30 22.91 -18.27
CA PRO A 363 18.64 23.08 -18.83
C PRO A 363 19.33 21.79 -19.33
N ASP A 364 19.12 20.66 -18.66
CA ASP A 364 19.85 19.40 -18.93
C ASP A 364 18.94 18.28 -19.43
N GLU A 365 17.63 18.52 -19.53
CA GLU A 365 16.56 17.55 -19.78
C GLU A 365 16.57 16.31 -18.86
N THR A 366 17.33 16.36 -17.76
CA THR A 366 17.44 15.28 -16.79
C THR A 366 16.22 15.20 -15.89
N VAL A 367 15.82 13.97 -15.55
CA VAL A 367 14.74 13.71 -14.59
C VAL A 367 15.33 13.58 -13.19
N HIS A 368 14.89 14.43 -12.27
CA HIS A 368 15.29 14.38 -10.87
C HIS A 368 14.15 13.93 -9.96
N VAL A 369 14.51 13.20 -8.90
CA VAL A 369 13.57 12.75 -7.89
C VAL A 369 13.49 13.75 -6.75
N ARG A 370 12.27 14.15 -6.39
CA ARG A 370 11.95 14.91 -5.18
C ARG A 370 11.14 14.07 -4.22
N LEU A 371 11.16 14.44 -2.94
CA LEU A 371 10.25 13.82 -1.98
C LEU A 371 8.81 14.23 -2.30
N PHE A 372 7.90 13.27 -2.43
CA PHE A 372 6.49 13.55 -2.64
C PHE A 372 5.85 14.24 -1.43
N GLY A 373 4.83 15.06 -1.68
CA GLY A 373 3.94 15.59 -0.65
C GLY A 373 2.69 14.73 -0.53
N GLY A 374 2.50 14.06 0.60
CA GLY A 374 1.24 13.40 0.91
C GLY A 374 0.16 14.40 1.36
N PRO A 375 -1.13 14.09 1.19
CA PRO A 375 -2.22 14.90 1.72
C PRO A 375 -2.14 15.07 3.24
N SER A 376 -2.57 16.23 3.74
CA SER A 376 -2.54 16.50 5.18
C SER A 376 -3.60 15.69 5.93
N ALA A 377 -3.17 14.82 6.84
CA ALA A 377 -4.08 14.07 7.69
C ALA A 377 -4.99 14.96 8.56
N SER A 378 -4.57 16.19 8.88
CA SER A 378 -5.37 17.13 9.67
C SER A 378 -6.63 17.58 8.93
N GLU A 379 -6.57 17.69 7.60
CA GLU A 379 -7.71 18.12 6.79
C GLU A 379 -8.88 17.13 6.91
N LEU A 380 -8.56 15.84 7.06
CA LEU A 380 -9.55 14.79 7.24
C LEU A 380 -10.05 14.65 8.68
N GLU A 381 -9.36 15.19 9.68
CA GLU A 381 -9.71 15.01 11.11
C GLU A 381 -10.90 15.87 11.54
N ASP A 382 -11.08 17.03 10.90
CA ASP A 382 -12.12 18.02 11.19
C ASP A 382 -13.38 17.85 10.32
N LEU A 383 -13.47 16.78 9.53
CA LEU A 383 -14.63 16.52 8.68
C LEU A 383 -15.89 16.17 9.49
N PRO A 384 -17.08 16.64 9.08
CA PRO A 384 -18.34 16.21 9.68
C PRO A 384 -18.55 14.71 9.56
N ILE A 385 -19.30 14.12 10.50
CA ILE A 385 -19.52 12.67 10.52
C ILE A 385 -20.16 12.12 9.23
N THR A 386 -21.04 12.91 8.62
CA THR A 386 -21.68 12.64 7.33
C THR A 386 -20.65 12.35 6.23
N PHE A 387 -19.54 13.11 6.19
CA PHE A 387 -18.47 12.89 5.21
C PHE A 387 -17.81 11.53 5.41
N TYR A 388 -17.56 11.13 6.65
CA TYR A 388 -16.95 9.82 6.88
C TYR A 388 -17.86 8.67 6.48
N PHE A 389 -19.17 8.79 6.67
CA PHE A 389 -20.12 7.77 6.19
C PHE A 389 -20.16 7.69 4.67
N VAL A 390 -20.19 8.83 3.98
CA VAL A 390 -20.13 8.89 2.51
C VAL A 390 -18.81 8.30 1.99
N LEU A 391 -17.66 8.73 2.52
CA LEU A 391 -16.34 8.20 2.13
C LEU A 391 -16.20 6.71 2.43
N ARG A 392 -16.70 6.24 3.58
CA ARG A 392 -16.73 4.80 3.91
C ARG A 392 -17.51 4.02 2.87
N THR A 393 -18.69 4.50 2.50
CA THR A 393 -19.55 3.85 1.51
C THR A 393 -18.87 3.80 0.14
N VAL A 394 -18.25 4.90 -0.32
CA VAL A 394 -17.49 4.91 -1.57
C VAL A 394 -16.29 3.95 -1.51
N VAL A 395 -15.55 3.89 -0.41
CA VAL A 395 -14.45 2.90 -0.24
C VAL A 395 -14.96 1.46 -0.31
N GLN A 396 -16.13 1.17 0.26
CA GLN A 396 -16.72 -0.17 0.28
C GLN A 396 -17.18 -0.61 -1.10
N LEU A 397 -17.84 0.29 -1.84
CA LEU A 397 -18.34 0.02 -3.19
C LEU A 397 -17.23 0.12 -4.26
N GLN A 398 -16.14 0.86 -3.96
CA GLN A 398 -15.03 1.26 -4.84
C GLN A 398 -15.44 2.15 -6.03
N LEU A 399 -16.56 1.83 -6.69
CA LEU A 399 -17.23 2.67 -7.68
C LEU A 399 -18.69 2.79 -7.26
N ALA A 400 -19.13 4.01 -6.97
CA ALA A 400 -20.46 4.26 -6.44
C ALA A 400 -21.21 5.30 -7.27
N VAL A 401 -22.47 5.01 -7.60
CA VAL A 401 -23.42 6.04 -8.01
C VAL A 401 -24.04 6.68 -6.77
N GLU A 402 -24.47 7.94 -6.87
CA GLU A 402 -25.05 8.68 -5.74
C GLU A 402 -26.21 7.92 -5.08
N SER A 403 -27.10 7.31 -5.87
CA SER A 403 -28.24 6.53 -5.34
C SER A 403 -27.80 5.34 -4.48
N ASP A 404 -26.69 4.69 -4.83
CA ASP A 404 -26.14 3.59 -4.05
C ASP A 404 -25.49 4.11 -2.77
N VAL A 405 -24.86 5.29 -2.82
CA VAL A 405 -24.31 5.95 -1.63
C VAL A 405 -25.43 6.31 -0.65
N VAL A 406 -26.54 6.88 -1.12
CA VAL A 406 -27.74 7.15 -0.31
C VAL A 406 -28.24 5.86 0.35
N ALA A 407 -28.48 4.81 -0.45
CA ALA A 407 -29.03 3.55 0.05
C ALA A 407 -28.10 2.83 1.05
N CYS A 408 -26.78 2.94 0.88
CA CYS A 408 -25.80 2.23 1.72
C CYS A 408 -25.29 3.05 2.92
N SER A 409 -25.48 4.37 2.92
CA SER A 409 -25.08 5.24 4.03
C SER A 409 -26.20 5.50 5.05
N ASP A 410 -27.46 5.28 4.66
CA ASP A 410 -28.66 5.62 5.44
C ASP A 410 -28.75 7.12 5.78
N LEU A 411 -28.24 7.96 4.88
CA LEU A 411 -28.28 9.42 4.95
C LEU A 411 -29.32 9.99 3.98
N SER A 412 -29.75 11.23 4.20
CA SER A 412 -30.66 11.90 3.27
C SER A 412 -29.98 12.16 1.92
N SER A 413 -30.75 12.16 0.83
CA SER A 413 -30.21 12.48 -0.50
C SER A 413 -29.54 13.85 -0.55
N ALA A 414 -30.06 14.84 0.19
CA ALA A 414 -29.46 16.17 0.27
C ALA A 414 -28.08 16.13 0.94
N ASP A 415 -27.96 15.45 2.08
CA ASP A 415 -26.69 15.32 2.81
C ASP A 415 -25.62 14.59 1.97
N VAL A 416 -26.03 13.54 1.25
CA VAL A 416 -25.12 12.78 0.38
C VAL A 416 -24.68 13.62 -0.81
N ALA A 417 -25.60 14.31 -1.49
CA ALA A 417 -25.28 15.17 -2.62
C ALA A 417 -24.31 16.29 -2.22
N ASP A 418 -24.55 16.94 -1.07
CA ASP A 418 -23.67 18.00 -0.56
C ASP A 418 -22.30 17.46 -0.16
N ALA A 419 -22.25 16.31 0.51
CA ALA A 419 -20.99 15.66 0.89
C ALA A 419 -20.18 15.21 -0.33
N LEU A 420 -20.80 14.57 -1.32
CA LEU A 420 -20.14 14.15 -2.56
C LEU A 420 -19.62 15.35 -3.35
N ARG A 421 -20.43 16.41 -3.49
CA ARG A 421 -20.02 17.66 -4.14
C ARG A 421 -18.82 18.28 -3.45
N ALA A 422 -18.86 18.41 -2.13
CA ALA A 422 -17.78 19.05 -1.41
C ALA A 422 -16.53 18.16 -1.28
N ALA A 423 -16.67 16.83 -1.30
CA ALA A 423 -15.55 15.88 -1.38
C ALA A 423 -14.87 15.95 -2.76
N ARG A 424 -15.65 16.09 -3.84
CA ARG A 424 -15.12 16.33 -5.19
C ARG A 424 -14.37 17.66 -5.28
N VAL A 425 -14.91 18.75 -4.73
CA VAL A 425 -14.24 20.06 -4.73
C VAL A 425 -12.91 20.03 -3.97
N ARG A 426 -12.82 19.23 -2.90
CA ARG A 426 -11.57 19.03 -2.14
C ARG A 426 -10.61 18.01 -2.80
N GLY A 427 -11.00 17.39 -3.91
CA GLY A 427 -10.19 16.39 -4.61
C GLY A 427 -10.15 15.02 -3.94
N TYR A 428 -11.01 14.73 -2.96
CA TYR A 428 -11.06 13.43 -2.28
C TYR A 428 -11.62 12.33 -3.18
N LEU A 429 -12.45 12.72 -4.16
CA LEU A 429 -13.14 11.84 -5.07
C LEU A 429 -12.79 12.19 -6.51
N SER A 430 -12.53 11.17 -7.31
CA SER A 430 -12.52 11.26 -8.77
C SER A 430 -13.88 10.81 -9.31
N VAL A 431 -14.29 11.38 -10.45
CA VAL A 431 -15.58 11.09 -11.10
C VAL A 431 -15.32 10.58 -12.51
N HIS A 432 -15.84 9.40 -12.83
CA HIS A 432 -15.75 8.80 -14.15
C HIS A 432 -17.15 8.30 -14.54
N ASP A 433 -17.74 8.81 -15.62
CA ASP A 433 -19.09 8.42 -16.07
C ASP A 433 -20.14 8.44 -14.94
N ASP A 434 -20.16 9.54 -14.17
CA ASP A 434 -21.01 9.75 -12.97
C ASP A 434 -20.79 8.75 -11.81
N LEU A 435 -19.72 7.94 -11.87
CA LEU A 435 -19.29 7.06 -10.79
C LEU A 435 -18.24 7.75 -9.93
N PHE A 436 -18.49 7.79 -8.63
CA PHE A 436 -17.55 8.28 -7.63
C PHE A 436 -16.57 7.18 -7.21
N GLU A 437 -15.28 7.51 -7.25
CA GLU A 437 -14.17 6.69 -6.75
C GLU A 437 -13.34 7.53 -5.77
N ILE A 438 -12.69 6.90 -4.78
CA ILE A 438 -11.70 7.60 -3.97
C ILE A 438 -10.48 7.93 -4.84
N ASP A 439 -10.06 9.19 -4.83
CA ASP A 439 -8.85 9.59 -5.53
C ASP A 439 -7.60 8.89 -4.92
N VAL A 440 -6.69 8.41 -5.77
CA VAL A 440 -5.51 7.65 -5.33
C VAL A 440 -4.61 8.48 -4.42
N HIS A 441 -4.50 9.79 -4.67
CA HIS A 441 -3.76 10.71 -3.83
C HIS A 441 -4.26 10.65 -2.38
N TRP A 442 -5.57 10.55 -2.19
CA TRP A 442 -6.23 10.55 -0.89
C TRP A 442 -6.50 9.16 -0.32
N TYR A 443 -6.40 8.09 -1.12
CA TYR A 443 -6.81 6.74 -0.74
C TYR A 443 -6.21 6.27 0.60
N ARG A 444 -4.91 6.46 0.82
CA ARG A 444 -4.26 6.06 2.08
C ARG A 444 -4.67 6.91 3.27
N ALA A 445 -4.79 8.23 3.09
CA ALA A 445 -5.22 9.13 4.15
C ALA A 445 -6.66 8.83 4.58
N ILE A 446 -7.57 8.64 3.62
CA ILE A 446 -8.98 8.30 3.83
C ILE A 446 -9.14 6.93 4.49
N THR A 447 -8.52 5.89 3.94
CA THR A 447 -8.63 4.54 4.54
C THR A 447 -8.03 4.48 5.95
N SER A 448 -6.95 5.21 6.21
CA SER A 448 -6.34 5.32 7.55
C SER A 448 -7.23 6.05 8.56
N ILE A 449 -7.83 7.19 8.20
CA ILE A 449 -8.75 7.90 9.13
C ILE A 449 -10.01 7.07 9.39
N LEU A 450 -10.57 6.42 8.36
CA LEU A 450 -11.74 5.55 8.51
C LEU A 450 -11.46 4.34 9.40
N ARG A 451 -10.27 3.73 9.32
CA ARG A 451 -9.82 2.69 10.26
C ARG A 451 -9.67 3.22 11.68
N ARG A 452 -9.03 4.38 11.86
CA ARG A 452 -8.86 5.04 13.18
C ARG A 452 -10.20 5.37 13.84
N LYS A 453 -11.21 5.74 13.06
CA LYS A 453 -12.58 6.01 13.51
C LYS A 453 -13.46 4.76 13.62
N HIS A 454 -12.89 3.56 13.42
CA HIS A 454 -13.60 2.27 13.44
C HIS A 454 -14.74 2.12 12.41
N LEU A 455 -14.68 2.88 11.32
CA LEU A 455 -15.65 2.83 10.21
C LEU A 455 -15.27 1.80 9.14
N LEU A 456 -13.98 1.46 9.05
CA LEU A 456 -13.46 0.34 8.28
C LEU A 456 -12.75 -0.65 9.19
N LEU A 457 -12.73 -1.90 8.76
CA LEU A 457 -12.14 -3.00 9.50
C LEU A 457 -10.79 -3.39 8.94
N ILE A 458 -9.97 -3.96 9.81
CA ILE A 458 -8.66 -4.54 9.52
C ILE A 458 -8.83 -5.84 8.72
#